data_AF-A0A7G9SK39-F1
#
_entry.id   AF-A0A7G9SK39-F1
#
_cell.length_a   1.000
_cell.length_b   1.000
_cell.length_c   1.000
_cell.angle_alpha   90.00
_cell.angle_beta   90.00
_cell.angle_gamma   90.00
#
_symmetry.space_group_name_H-M   'P 1'
#
loop_
_entity.id
_entity.type
_entity.pdbx_description
1 polymer ?
#
loop_
_entity_poly.entity_id
_entity_poly.type
_entity_poly.pdbx_seq_one_letter_code
_entity_poly.pdbx_strand_id
1 'polypeptide(L)'
;MLNAGPDAEKALAYVIIAASRTDDANFLLFLGCGPLENLLFYASPELMRRIIAEARRSARFCWLLSCPYKIAIDQAVWEQIKPFRQTGEHEEPSLETLPPRNVA
;
A
#
# COMPACT_ATOMS: atom_id res chain seq x y z
N MET A 1 -10.16 15.94 8.42
CA MET A 1 -9.97 15.28 7.11
C MET A 1 -8.61 15.72 6.59
N LEU A 2 -7.57 14.89 6.74
CA LEU A 2 -6.22 15.24 6.28
C LEU A 2 -6.17 15.01 4.77
N ASN A 3 -6.04 16.10 4.01
CA ASN A 3 -5.79 16.03 2.57
C ASN A 3 -4.40 15.43 2.35
N ALA A 4 -4.29 14.38 1.54
CA ALA A 4 -3.02 13.71 1.23
C ALA A 4 -1.95 14.65 0.62
N GLY A 5 -2.35 15.83 0.13
CA GLY A 5 -1.45 16.94 -0.19
C GLY A 5 -0.37 16.64 -1.25
N PRO A 6 0.48 17.63 -1.58
CA PRO A 6 1.65 17.44 -2.45
C PRO A 6 2.69 16.46 -1.87
N ASP A 7 2.60 16.15 -0.57
CA ASP A 7 3.54 15.25 0.11
C ASP A 7 3.25 13.77 -0.20
N ALA A 8 1.99 13.37 -0.39
CA ALA A 8 1.67 12.01 -0.80
C ALA A 8 2.19 11.68 -2.21
N GLU A 9 2.18 12.65 -3.11
CA GLU A 9 2.73 12.46 -4.45
C GLU A 9 4.26 12.23 -4.43
N LYS A 10 4.97 13.00 -3.61
CA LYS A 10 6.41 12.82 -3.40
C LYS A 10 6.70 11.49 -2.72
N ALA A 11 5.92 11.13 -1.72
CA ALA A 11 6.05 9.85 -1.04
C ALA A 11 5.85 8.67 -2.01
N LEU A 12 4.83 8.72 -2.87
CA LEU A 12 4.63 7.71 -3.92
C LEU A 12 5.84 7.65 -4.86
N ALA A 13 6.35 8.81 -5.31
CA ALA A 13 7.54 8.84 -6.15
C ALA A 13 8.77 8.21 -5.47
N TYR A 14 8.97 8.45 -4.18
CA TYR A 14 10.05 7.83 -3.42
C TYR A 14 9.88 6.32 -3.27
N VAL A 15 8.66 5.82 -3.02
CA VAL A 15 8.39 4.37 -3.01
C VAL A 15 8.75 3.75 -4.36
N ILE A 16 8.34 4.37 -5.47
CA ILE A 16 8.63 3.88 -6.82
C ILE A 16 10.13 3.88 -7.11
N ILE A 17 10.81 4.98 -6.82
CA ILE A 17 12.27 5.09 -7.02
C ILE A 17 12.99 4.05 -6.17
N ALA A 18 12.66 3.94 -4.89
CA ALA A 18 13.31 3.02 -3.97
C ALA A 18 13.10 1.56 -4.44
N ALA A 19 11.87 1.17 -4.79
CA ALA A 19 11.58 -0.14 -5.36
C ALA A 19 12.34 -0.41 -6.67
N SER A 20 12.56 0.61 -7.51
CA SER A 20 13.30 0.45 -8.76
C SER A 20 14.82 0.28 -8.58
N ARG A 21 15.37 0.66 -7.43
CA ARG A 21 16.82 0.79 -7.20
C ARG A 21 17.42 -0.25 -6.26
N THR A 22 16.60 -1.07 -5.61
CA THR A 22 17.06 -2.07 -4.65
C THR A 22 16.40 -3.42 -4.90
N ASP A 23 17.11 -4.48 -4.54
CA ASP A 23 16.63 -5.87 -4.50
C ASP A 23 16.65 -6.43 -3.06
N ASP A 24 16.94 -5.60 -2.06
CA ASP A 24 16.87 -5.99 -0.65
C ASP A 24 15.42 -6.29 -0.25
N ALA A 25 15.11 -7.57 -0.07
CA ALA A 25 13.77 -8.04 0.25
C ALA A 25 13.22 -7.45 1.55
N ASN A 26 14.05 -7.28 2.59
CA ASN A 26 13.60 -6.75 3.88
C ASN A 26 13.22 -5.27 3.74
N PHE A 27 14.00 -4.52 2.97
CA PHE A 27 13.70 -3.13 2.69
C PHE A 27 12.45 -2.97 1.81
N LEU A 28 12.26 -3.83 0.81
CA LEU A 28 11.05 -3.83 -0.03
C LEU A 28 9.79 -4.20 0.77
N LEU A 29 9.88 -5.17 1.68
CA LEU A 29 8.78 -5.51 2.61
C LEU A 29 8.44 -4.31 3.51
N PHE A 30 9.46 -3.66 4.08
CA PHE A 30 9.27 -2.45 4.87
C PHE A 30 8.57 -1.33 4.07
N LEU A 31 8.99 -1.10 2.82
CA LEU A 31 8.35 -0.12 1.94
C LEU A 31 6.88 -0.44 1.68
N GLY A 32 6.55 -1.71 1.48
CA GLY A 32 5.20 -2.19 1.23
C GLY A 32 4.29 -2.04 2.45
N CYS A 33 4.67 -2.63 3.59
CA CYS A 33 3.87 -2.64 4.82
C CYS A 33 3.88 -1.29 5.58
N GLY A 34 4.74 -0.34 5.21
CA GLY A 34 4.81 0.96 5.88
C GLY A 34 4.42 2.11 4.94
N PRO A 35 5.37 2.72 4.22
CA PRO A 35 5.10 3.87 3.35
C PRO A 35 3.98 3.67 2.33
N LEU A 36 3.94 2.53 1.63
CA LEU A 36 2.89 2.27 0.63
C LEU A 36 1.53 2.03 1.29
N GLU A 37 1.48 1.29 2.39
CA GLU A 37 0.26 1.09 3.18
C GLU A 37 -0.33 2.43 3.66
N ASN A 38 0.52 3.33 4.19
CA ASN A 38 0.09 4.67 4.61
C ASN A 38 -0.49 5.49 3.44
N LEU A 39 0.11 5.39 2.25
CA LEU A 39 -0.41 6.05 1.05
C LEU A 39 -1.78 5.51 0.66
N LEU A 40 -2.01 4.20 0.80
CA LEU A 40 -3.28 3.54 0.51
C LEU A 40 -4.35 3.91 1.53
N PHE A 41 -4.00 4.00 2.82
CA PHE A 41 -4.92 4.39 3.89
C PHE A 41 -5.48 5.81 3.69
N TYR A 42 -4.65 6.75 3.23
CA TYR A 42 -5.05 8.14 2.99
C TYR A 42 -5.29 8.47 1.50
N ALA A 43 -5.46 7.47 0.64
CA ALA A 43 -5.43 7.69 -0.80
C ALA A 43 -6.58 8.58 -1.29
N SER A 44 -6.24 9.70 -1.94
CA SER A 44 -7.21 10.44 -2.73
C SER A 44 -7.50 9.70 -4.05
N PRO A 45 -8.63 9.99 -4.72
CA PRO A 45 -8.90 9.41 -6.03
C PRO A 45 -7.78 9.65 -7.05
N GLU A 46 -7.12 10.82 -6.99
CA GLU A 46 -6.00 11.13 -7.88
C GLU A 46 -4.76 10.29 -7.57
N LEU A 47 -4.43 10.13 -6.30
CA LEU A 47 -3.32 9.28 -5.87
C LEU A 47 -3.57 7.83 -6.28
N MET A 48 -4.80 7.35 -6.14
CA MET A 48 -5.20 6.02 -6.58
C MET A 48 -5.00 5.80 -8.08
N ARG A 49 -5.35 6.78 -8.92
CA ARG A 49 -5.10 6.68 -10.37
C ARG A 49 -3.62 6.47 -10.67
N ARG A 50 -2.73 7.15 -9.95
CA ARG A 50 -1.27 7.03 -10.13
C ARG A 50 -0.73 5.70 -9.63
N ILE A 51 -1.21 5.22 -8.48
CA ILE A 51 -0.86 3.90 -7.94
C ILE A 51 -1.25 2.80 -8.93
N ILE A 52 -2.48 2.85 -9.46
CA ILE A 52 -2.97 1.89 -10.46
C ILE A 52 -2.16 1.97 -11.75
N ALA A 53 -1.81 3.18 -12.21
CA ALA A 53 -0.97 3.35 -13.39
C ALA A 53 0.42 2.72 -13.21
N GLU A 54 1.03 2.86 -12.03
CA GLU A 54 2.31 2.23 -11.74
C GLU A 54 2.20 0.71 -11.65
N ALA A 55 1.16 0.20 -10.97
CA ALA A 55 0.88 -1.23 -10.87
C ALA A 55 0.76 -1.88 -12.26
N ARG A 56 0.06 -1.23 -13.19
CA ARG A 56 -0.05 -1.72 -14.58
C ARG A 56 1.29 -1.76 -15.32
N ARG A 57 2.25 -0.94 -14.93
CA ARG A 57 3.54 -0.79 -15.62
C ARG A 57 4.65 -1.65 -15.01
N SER A 58 4.60 -1.92 -13.71
CA SER A 58 5.72 -2.49 -12.97
C SER A 58 5.33 -3.74 -12.20
N ALA A 59 5.84 -4.89 -12.65
CA ALA A 59 5.67 -6.16 -11.94
C ALA A 59 6.24 -6.11 -10.51
N ARG A 60 7.33 -5.36 -10.30
CA ARG A 60 7.90 -5.15 -8.97
C ARG A 60 6.96 -4.32 -8.10
N PHE A 61 6.31 -3.30 -8.64
CA PHE A 61 5.33 -2.52 -7.89
C PHE A 61 4.07 -3.36 -7.55
N CYS A 62 3.62 -4.25 -8.45
CA CYS A 62 2.59 -5.24 -8.13
C CYS A 62 3.00 -6.17 -6.97
N TRP A 63 4.26 -6.60 -6.95
CA TRP A 63 4.78 -7.36 -5.81
C TRP A 63 4.69 -6.53 -4.51
N LEU A 64 5.10 -5.25 -4.51
CA LEU A 64 4.95 -4.38 -3.34
C LEU A 64 3.49 -4.22 -2.90
N LEU A 65 2.53 -4.13 -3.83
CA LEU A 65 1.09 -4.05 -3.49
C LEU A 65 0.54 -5.31 -2.79
N SER A 66 1.31 -6.39 -2.78
CA SER A 66 0.97 -7.62 -2.07
C SER A 66 1.34 -7.57 -0.58
N CYS A 67 2.15 -6.60 -0.16
CA CYS A 67 2.64 -6.48 1.21
C CYS A 67 1.68 -5.77 2.19
N PRO A 68 0.94 -4.69 1.80
CA PRO A 68 0.02 -4.03 2.71
C PRO A 68 -1.05 -4.96 3.28
N TYR A 69 -1.38 -4.74 4.56
CA TYR A 69 -2.44 -5.42 5.28
C TYR A 69 -3.82 -4.86 4.88
N LYS A 70 -4.80 -5.75 4.67
CA LYS A 70 -6.15 -5.36 4.24
C LYS A 70 -6.85 -4.50 5.30
N ILE A 71 -6.72 -4.84 6.58
CA ILE A 71 -7.33 -4.13 7.71
C ILE A 71 -6.87 -2.67 7.84
N ALA A 72 -5.69 -2.37 7.28
CA ALA A 72 -5.12 -1.04 7.26
C ALA A 72 -5.57 -0.24 6.02
N ILE A 73 -6.50 -0.74 5.21
CA ILE A 73 -6.93 -0.09 3.96
C ILE A 73 -8.45 -0.05 3.91
N ASP A 74 -9.01 1.08 3.47
CA ASP A 74 -10.44 1.19 3.22
C ASP A 74 -10.90 0.16 2.18
N GLN A 75 -12.07 -0.45 2.38
CA GLN A 75 -12.59 -1.51 1.51
C GLN A 75 -12.68 -1.08 0.03
N ALA A 76 -13.02 0.17 -0.28
CA ALA A 76 -13.10 0.64 -1.66
C ALA A 76 -11.71 0.82 -2.30
N VAL A 77 -10.69 1.17 -1.51
CA VAL A 77 -9.29 1.22 -1.97
C VAL A 77 -8.76 -0.19 -2.16
N TRP A 78 -9.07 -1.10 -1.23
CA TRP A 78 -8.67 -2.50 -1.30
C TRP A 78 -9.15 -3.18 -2.59
N GLU A 79 -10.44 -3.04 -2.93
CA GLU A 79 -10.98 -3.65 -4.15
C GLU A 79 -10.33 -3.12 -5.43
N GLN A 80 -9.80 -1.89 -5.42
CA GLN A 80 -9.08 -1.34 -6.57
C GLN A 80 -7.66 -1.92 -6.73
N ILE A 81 -6.97 -2.22 -5.62
CA ILE A 81 -5.61 -2.78 -5.68
C ILE A 81 -5.57 -4.30 -5.75
N LYS A 82 -6.63 -4.97 -5.26
CA LYS A 82 -6.75 -6.44 -5.22
C LYS A 82 -6.37 -7.12 -6.55
N PRO A 83 -6.77 -6.64 -7.74
CA PRO A 83 -6.42 -7.28 -9.01
C PRO A 83 -4.92 -7.24 -9.36
N PHE A 84 -4.14 -6.37 -8.72
CA PHE A 84 -2.70 -6.20 -8.99
C PHE A 84 -1.82 -6.98 -8.01
N ARG A 85 -2.41 -7.55 -6.96
CA ARG A 85 -1.69 -8.37 -5.97
C ARG A 85 -1.30 -9.70 -6.59
N GLN A 86 -0.09 -10.16 -6.27
CA GLN A 86 0.42 -11.47 -6.68
C GLN A 86 0.09 -12.56 -5.67
N THR A 87 0.00 -12.20 -4.39
CA THR A 87 -0.48 -13.09 -3.34
C THR A 87 -1.99 -13.28 -3.50
N GLY A 88 -2.49 -14.50 -3.26
CA GLY A 88 -3.92 -14.81 -3.22
C GLY A 88 -4.69 -14.06 -2.13
N GLU A 89 -5.84 -14.60 -1.70
CA GLU A 89 -6.59 -13.96 -0.61
C GLU A 89 -5.71 -13.81 0.64
N HIS A 90 -5.65 -12.59 1.17
CA HIS A 90 -4.91 -12.31 2.41
C HIS A 90 -5.71 -12.89 3.58
N GLU A 91 -5.16 -13.88 4.27
CA GLU A 91 -5.68 -14.32 5.57
C GLU A 91 -5.16 -13.37 6.65
N GLU A 92 -6.07 -12.66 7.29
CA GLU A 92 -5.75 -11.80 8.44
C GLU A 92 -6.08 -12.52 9.75
N PRO A 93 -5.35 -12.22 10.84
CA PRO A 93 -5.79 -12.63 12.17
C PRO A 93 -7.20 -12.10 12.43
N SER A 94 -8.07 -12.92 13.03
CA SER A 94 -9.41 -12.48 13.42
C SER A 94 -9.34 -11.19 14.24
N LEU A 95 -10.31 -10.29 14.07
CA LEU A 95 -10.43 -9.06 14.89
C LEU A 95 -10.44 -9.38 16.39
N GLU A 96 -10.93 -10.55 16.77
CA GLU A 96 -10.97 -11.05 18.16
C GLU A 96 -9.58 -11.39 18.71
N THR A 97 -8.60 -11.62 17.83
CA THR A 97 -7.21 -11.94 18.17
C THR A 97 -6.31 -10.70 18.17
N LEU A 98 -6.82 -9.55 17.72
CA LEU A 98 -6.07 -8.31 17.73
C LEU A 98 -6.06 -7.71 19.16
N PRO A 99 -4.93 -7.17 19.61
CA PRO A 99 -4.89 -6.40 20.84
C PRO A 99 -5.85 -5.20 20.75
N PRO A 100 -6.48 -4.77 21.87
CA PRO A 100 -7.42 -3.66 21.86
C PRO A 100 -6.75 -2.40 21.30
N ARG A 101 -7.42 -1.73 20.36
CA ARG A 101 -6.93 -0.46 19.80
C ARG A 101 -6.89 0.59 20.91
N ASN A 102 -5.70 1.14 21.17
CA ASN A 102 -5.57 2.31 22.03
C ASN A 102 -6.29 3.49 21.35
N VAL A 103 -7.42 3.90 21.91
CA VAL A 103 -8.08 5.16 21.58
C VAL A 103 -7.28 6.25 22.29
N ALA A 104 -6.48 6.98 21.52
CA ALA A 104 -5.88 8.25 21.94
C ALA A 104 -6.83 9.40 21.64
#